data_AF-A0A453CB64-F1
#
_entry.id   AF-A0A453CB64-F1
#
_cell.length_a   1.000
_cell.length_b   1.000
_cell.length_c   1.000
_cell.angle_alpha   90.00
_cell.angle_beta   90.00
_cell.angle_gamma   90.00
#
_symmetry.space_group_name_H-M   'P 1'
#
loop_
_entity.id
_entity.type
_entity.pdbx_description
1 polymer ?
#
loop_
_entity_poly.entity_id
_entity_poly.type
_entity_poly.pdbx_seq_one_letter_code
_entity_poly.pdbx_strand_id
1 'polypeptide(L)' 'MNLVMQAFSNAKECVVEDVRPCAPEKASREEDATYPVEVRTSRGKVELRADDYAVYKRWVTTVTHMLTSSTAITMRN' A
#
# COMPACT_ATOMS: atom_id res chain seq x y z
N MET A 1 14.22 20.87 -17.89
CA MET A 1 13.34 19.68 -17.94
C MET A 1 13.77 18.76 -16.79
N ASN A 2 12.87 18.46 -15.85
CA ASN A 2 13.24 17.95 -14.52
C ASN A 2 13.59 16.44 -14.59
N LEU A 3 14.85 16.08 -14.28
CA LEU A 3 15.40 14.72 -14.38
C LEU A 3 14.56 13.68 -13.62
N VAL A 4 13.94 14.12 -12.53
CA VAL A 4 13.02 13.35 -11.70
C VAL A 4 11.79 12.90 -12.50
N MET A 5 11.20 13.78 -13.31
CA MET A 5 10.01 13.46 -14.13
C MET A 5 10.34 12.49 -15.27
N GLN A 6 11.54 12.57 -15.85
CA GLN A 6 12.00 11.59 -16.87
C GLN A 6 12.26 10.21 -16.28
N ALA A 7 12.76 10.13 -15.04
CA ALA A 7 12.93 8.85 -14.35
C ALA A 7 11.59 8.14 -14.12
N PHE A 8 10.53 8.89 -13.77
CA PHE A 8 9.17 8.35 -13.67
C PHE A 8 8.54 8.02 -15.03
N SER A 9 8.91 8.74 -16.11
CA SER A 9 8.37 8.48 -17.46
C SER A 9 8.95 7.22 -18.12
N ASN A 10 10.17 6.82 -17.75
CA ASN A 10 10.81 5.59 -18.27
C ASN A 10 10.63 4.40 -17.31
N ALA A 11 10.27 4.66 -16.06
CA ALA A 11 9.87 3.62 -15.13
C ALA A 11 8.54 3.03 -15.60
N LYS A 12 8.55 1.72 -15.76
CA LYS A 12 7.38 0.95 -16.13
C LYS A 12 6.42 1.07 -14.92
N GLU A 13 5.35 1.86 -15.06
CA GLU A 13 4.40 2.18 -13.97
C GLU A 13 3.80 0.93 -13.33
N CYS A 14 3.69 0.93 -12.00
CA CYS A 14 3.06 -0.12 -11.20
C CYS A 14 2.03 0.53 -10.29
N VAL A 15 0.76 0.30 -10.59
CA VAL A 15 -0.37 0.97 -9.92
C VAL A 15 -0.88 0.06 -8.82
N VAL A 16 -1.08 0.58 -7.62
CA VAL A 16 -1.75 -0.14 -6.53
C VAL A 16 -3.26 -0.11 -6.78
N GLU A 17 -3.88 -1.29 -6.79
CA GLU A 17 -5.32 -1.46 -7.07
C GLU A 17 -6.11 -1.75 -5.79
N ASP A 18 -5.54 -2.54 -4.88
CA ASP A 18 -6.20 -2.98 -3.64
C ASP A 18 -5.16 -3.19 -2.54
N VAL A 19 -5.59 -2.98 -1.29
CA VAL A 19 -4.79 -3.26 -0.10
C VAL A 19 -5.62 -4.05 0.88
N ARG A 20 -5.09 -5.18 1.34
CA ARG A 20 -5.78 -6.08 2.25
C ARG A 20 -4.98 -6.25 3.55
N PRO A 21 -5.57 -5.89 4.70
CA PRO A 21 -4.99 -6.25 5.98
C PRO A 21 -5.00 -7.78 6.12
N CYS A 22 -3.83 -8.39 6.34
CA CYS A 22 -3.70 -9.84 6.57
C CYS A 22 -3.33 -10.17 8.02
N ALA A 23 -3.09 -9.16 8.84
CA ALA A 23 -2.65 -9.31 10.22
C ALA A 23 -3.82 -9.14 11.22
N PRO A 24 -3.68 -9.68 12.45
CA PRO A 24 -4.76 -9.71 13.44
C PRO A 24 -5.28 -8.32 13.84
N GLU A 25 -6.50 -8.25 14.38
CA GLU A 25 -7.14 -6.99 14.83
C GLU A 25 -6.39 -6.29 15.98
N LYS A 26 -5.42 -6.96 16.60
CA LYS A 26 -4.64 -6.47 17.75
C LYS A 26 -3.17 -6.85 17.59
N ALA A 27 -2.30 -6.08 18.24
CA ALA A 27 -0.87 -6.38 18.29
C ALA A 27 -0.63 -7.78 18.89
N SER A 28 0.28 -8.52 18.27
CA SER A 28 0.80 -9.76 18.84
C SER A 28 1.68 -9.46 20.06
N ARG A 29 1.80 -10.45 20.95
CA ARG A 29 2.73 -10.39 22.11
C ARG A 29 4.07 -11.07 21.81
N GLU A 30 4.21 -11.67 20.63
CA GLU A 30 5.46 -12.29 20.20
C GLU A 30 6.48 -11.23 19.81
N GLU A 31 7.72 -11.43 20.25
CA GLU A 31 8.82 -10.45 20.14
C GLU A 31 9.27 -10.23 18.68
N ASP A 32 9.00 -11.20 17.79
CA ASP A 32 9.31 -11.16 16.35
C ASP A 32 8.06 -11.16 15.46
N ALA A 33 6.92 -10.70 16.00
CA ALA A 33 5.69 -10.66 15.24
C ALA A 33 5.79 -9.73 14.03
N THR A 34 5.54 -10.26 12.84
CA THR A 34 5.40 -9.47 11.62
C THR A 34 3.95 -9.43 11.16
N TYR A 35 3.54 -8.28 10.64
CA TYR A 35 2.16 -7.99 10.26
C TYR A 35 2.08 -7.87 8.73
N PRO A 36 1.61 -8.93 8.03
CA PRO A 36 1.55 -8.92 6.58
C PRO A 36 0.42 -7.99 6.07
N VAL A 37 0.72 -7.29 4.97
CA VAL A 37 -0.21 -6.51 4.17
C VAL A 37 -0.13 -7.01 2.74
N GLU A 38 -1.24 -7.51 2.23
CA GLU A 38 -1.34 -7.90 0.83
C GLU A 38 -1.68 -6.69 -0.01
N VAL A 39 -0.88 -6.46 -1.07
CA VAL A 39 -1.09 -5.38 -2.02
C VAL A 39 -1.29 -5.98 -3.40
N ARG A 40 -2.45 -5.69 -4.01
CA ARG A 40 -2.69 -5.99 -5.41
C ARG A 40 -2.24 -4.82 -6.24
N THR A 41 -1.41 -5.09 -7.24
CA THR A 41 -0.95 -4.09 -8.20
C THR A 41 -1.35 -4.50 -9.61
N SER A 42 -1.27 -3.57 -10.56
CA SER A 42 -1.46 -3.82 -11.99
C SER A 42 -0.47 -4.83 -12.58
N ARG A 43 0.56 -5.24 -11.83
CA ARG A 43 1.58 -6.22 -12.21
C ARG A 43 1.52 -7.52 -11.44
N GLY A 44 0.51 -7.67 -10.59
CA GLY A 44 0.35 -8.85 -9.73
C GLY A 44 0.35 -8.49 -8.25
N LYS A 45 0.40 -9.53 -7.43
CA LYS A 45 0.28 -9.45 -5.98
C LYS A 45 1.66 -9.36 -5.34
N VAL A 46 1.81 -8.46 -4.38
CA VAL A 46 2.99 -8.36 -3.51
C VAL A 46 2.56 -8.40 -2.06
N GLU A 47 3.41 -8.97 -1.21
CA GLU A 47 3.21 -8.98 0.25
C GLU A 47 4.24 -8.03 0.87
N LEU A 48 3.75 -7.08 1.66
CA LEU A 48 4.57 -6.23 2.51
C LEU A 48 4.47 -6.73 3.94
N ARG A 49 5.54 -6.58 4.73
CA ARG A 49 5.56 -6.95 6.14
C ARG A 49 6.02 -5.76 6.97
N ALA A 50 5.30 -5.47 8.04
CA ALA A 50 5.70 -4.50 9.04
C ALA A 50 6.06 -5.23 10.33
N ASP A 51 7.13 -4.82 10.99
CA ASP A 51 7.58 -5.41 12.26
C ASP A 51 6.90 -4.74 13.47
N ASP A 52 6.17 -3.64 13.23
CA ASP A 52 5.42 -2.91 14.25
C ASP A 52 3.94 -2.81 13.87
N TYR A 53 3.08 -3.07 14.86
CA TYR A 53 1.63 -3.08 14.66
C TYR A 53 1.07 -1.68 14.34
N ALA A 54 1.63 -0.63 14.93
CA ALA A 54 1.18 0.73 14.66
C ALA A 54 1.59 1.19 13.25
N VAL A 55 2.76 0.77 12.77
CA VAL A 55 3.21 0.96 11.38
C VAL A 55 2.28 0.23 10.41
N TYR A 56 1.97 -1.04 10.67
CA TYR A 56 0.99 -1.82 9.90
C TYR A 56 -0.35 -1.08 9.78
N LYS A 57 -0.92 -0.65 10.91
CA LYS A 57 -2.20 0.09 10.94
C LYS A 57 -2.12 1.36 10.12
N ARG A 58 -1.03 2.12 10.25
CA ARG A 58 -0.81 3.35 9.50
C ARG A 58 -0.76 3.09 7.99
N TRP A 59 -0.01 2.08 7.56
CA TRP A 59 0.09 1.71 6.14
C TRP A 59 -1.26 1.35 5.55
N VAL A 60 -1.99 0.41 6.18
CA VAL A 60 -3.31 -0.01 5.71
C VAL A 60 -4.25 1.19 5.62
N THR A 61 -4.37 1.98 6.69
CA THR A 61 -5.27 3.15 6.69
C THR A 61 -4.89 4.18 5.63
N THR A 62 -3.60 4.53 5.52
CA THR A 62 -3.15 5.53 4.55
C THR A 62 -3.37 5.06 3.11
N VAL A 63 -2.99 3.83 2.78
CA VAL A 63 -3.14 3.31 1.41
C VAL A 63 -4.62 3.13 1.07
N THR A 64 -5.44 2.58 1.97
CA THR A 64 -6.90 2.50 1.76
C THR A 64 -7.49 3.88 1.51
N HIS A 65 -7.12 4.89 2.31
CA HIS A 65 -7.61 6.25 2.13
C HIS A 65 -7.17 6.86 0.79
N MET A 66 -5.95 6.61 0.35
CA MET A 66 -5.47 7.07 -0.97
C MET A 66 -6.23 6.40 -2.11
N LEU A 67 -6.52 5.10 -2.02
CA LEU A 67 -7.29 4.36 -3.03
C LEU A 67 -8.75 4.83 -3.11
N THR A 68 -9.41 5.07 -1.97
CA THR A 68 -10.78 5.61 -1.94
C THR A 68 -10.84 7.06 -2.38
N SER A 69 -9.85 7.88 -2.03
CA SER A 69 -9.78 9.27 -2.48
C SER A 69 -9.48 9.37 -3.98
N SER A 70 -8.64 8.47 -4.52
CA SER A 70 -8.31 8.45 -5.96
C SER A 70 -9.51 8.02 -6.80
N THR A 71 -10.29 7.05 -6.34
CA THR A 71 -11.55 6.65 -7.01
C THR A 71 -12.59 7.78 -7.00
N ALA A 72 -12.65 8.60 -5.95
CA ALA A 72 -13.52 9.78 -5.89
C ALA A 72 -13.13 10.89 -6.89
N ILE A 73 -11.86 10.98 -7.30
CA ILE A 73 -11.38 11.92 -8.32
C ILE A 73 -11.74 11.41 -9.72
N THR A 74 -11.59 10.10 -9.98
CA THR A 74 -11.91 9.50 -11.28
C THR A 74 -13.40 9.53 -11.62
N MET A 75 -14.30 9.49 -10.64
CA MET A 75 -15.76 9.56 -10.87
C MET A 75 -16.31 10.98 -11.07
N ARG A 76 -15.49 12.03 -10.91
CA ARG A 76 -15.90 13.44 -11.07
C ARG A 76 -15.49 14.06 -12.42
N ASN A 77 -14.84 13.29 -13.29
CA ASN A 77 -14.55 13.65 -14.69
C ASN A 77 -15.47 12.89 -15.63
#